data_AF-A0A376X617-F1
#
_entry.id   AF-A0A376X617-F1
#
_cell.length_a   1.000
_cell.length_b   1.000
_cell.length_c   1.000
_cell.angle_alpha   90.00
_cell.angle_beta   90.00
_cell.angle_gamma   90.00
#
_symmetry.space_group_name_H-M   'P 1'
#
loop_
_entity.id
_entity.type
_entity.pdbx_description
1 polymer ?
#
loop_
_entity_poly.entity_id
_entity_poly.type
_entity_poly.pdbx_seq_one_letter_code
_entity_poly.pdbx_strand_id
1 'polypeptide(L)'
;MLEKGSSFTLNAGDTATDTTVNGGLFTARGGTLAGTTTLNNGAILTLSGKTVNNDTLTIREGDALLQGGSLTGNGSVEKSGSGTLTVSNTTLTQKAVNLNEGTLTLNDSTVTTDVIAQRGTALKLTGSTVLNGAIDPTNVTLASGATWNIPDNATVQSVVDDLSHAGQIHFTSTRTGKFVPATLKVKNLNGQNGTISLRVRPDT
;
A
#
# COMPACT_ATOMS: atom_id res chain seq x y z
N MET A 1 7.17 -15.50 18.34
CA MET A 1 7.95 -15.67 17.10
C MET A 1 7.40 -16.88 16.36
N LEU A 2 7.10 -16.74 15.06
CA LEU A 2 6.52 -17.80 14.21
C LEU A 2 7.49 -18.11 13.08
N GLU A 3 8.30 -19.15 13.25
CA GLU A 3 9.20 -19.65 12.21
C GLU A 3 8.46 -20.43 11.13
N LYS A 4 9.15 -20.79 10.05
CA LYS A 4 8.60 -21.66 9.00
C LYS A 4 7.96 -22.92 9.58
N GLY A 5 6.72 -23.19 9.17
CA GLY A 5 5.90 -24.30 9.67
C GLY A 5 5.11 -23.98 10.95
N SER A 6 5.44 -22.90 11.66
CA SER A 6 4.65 -22.41 12.79
C SER A 6 3.44 -21.61 12.30
N SER A 7 2.36 -21.66 13.07
CA SER A 7 1.18 -20.84 12.82
C SER A 7 0.56 -20.27 14.09
N PHE A 8 -0.07 -19.11 13.97
CA PHE A 8 -0.85 -18.49 15.03
C PHE A 8 -2.17 -17.96 14.45
N THR A 9 -3.24 -18.04 15.25
CA THR A 9 -4.54 -17.44 14.91
C THR A 9 -4.92 -16.40 15.95
N LEU A 10 -5.11 -15.16 15.52
CA LEU A 10 -5.73 -14.09 16.31
C LEU A 10 -7.25 -14.13 16.09
N ASN A 11 -8.02 -14.30 17.17
CA ASN A 11 -9.47 -14.26 17.07
C ASN A 11 -9.99 -12.81 17.12
N ALA A 12 -11.24 -12.61 16.73
CA ALA A 12 -11.86 -11.29 16.79
C ALA A 12 -11.95 -10.79 18.24
N GLY A 13 -11.56 -9.53 18.46
CA GLY A 13 -11.54 -8.90 19.78
C GLY A 13 -10.22 -9.06 20.54
N ASP A 14 -9.39 -10.03 20.15
CA ASP A 14 -8.08 -10.25 20.77
C ASP A 14 -7.05 -9.21 20.28
N THR A 15 -5.91 -9.16 20.97
CA THR A 15 -4.74 -8.36 20.57
C THR A 15 -3.49 -9.23 20.52
N ALA A 16 -2.71 -9.09 19.45
CA ALA A 16 -1.36 -9.63 19.36
C ALA A 16 -0.36 -8.48 19.33
N THR A 17 0.59 -8.50 20.27
CA THR A 17 1.60 -7.45 20.43
C THR A 17 2.97 -7.97 20.05
N ASP A 18 3.77 -7.15 19.35
CA ASP A 18 5.18 -7.42 19.03
C ASP A 18 5.42 -8.79 18.36
N THR A 19 4.53 -9.16 17.44
CA THR A 19 4.61 -10.46 16.79
C THR A 19 5.61 -10.48 15.64
N THR A 20 6.62 -11.34 15.74
CA THR A 20 7.51 -11.65 14.61
C THR A 20 7.07 -12.94 13.90
N VAL A 21 6.87 -12.85 12.59
CA VAL A 21 6.63 -13.97 11.67
C VAL A 21 7.82 -14.05 10.72
N ASN A 22 8.52 -15.17 10.73
CA ASN A 22 9.74 -15.40 9.96
C ASN A 22 9.57 -16.69 9.13
N GLY A 23 8.96 -16.57 7.95
CA GLY A 23 8.55 -17.70 7.12
C GLY A 23 7.35 -18.50 7.63
N GLY A 24 6.79 -18.15 8.80
CA GLY A 24 5.58 -18.76 9.37
C GLY A 24 4.26 -18.17 8.84
N LEU A 25 3.15 -18.61 9.44
CA LEU A 25 1.80 -18.15 9.11
C LEU A 25 1.12 -17.45 10.31
N PHE A 26 0.64 -16.23 10.11
CA PHE A 26 -0.26 -15.55 11.03
C PHE A 26 -1.63 -15.42 10.36
N THR A 27 -2.68 -15.96 10.98
CA THR A 27 -4.07 -15.73 10.56
C THR A 27 -4.78 -14.80 11.53
N ALA A 28 -5.41 -13.73 11.06
CA ALA A 28 -6.25 -12.86 11.88
C ALA A 28 -7.70 -12.92 11.40
N ARG A 29 -8.60 -13.38 12.27
CA ARG A 29 -10.06 -13.38 12.04
C ARG A 29 -10.70 -12.03 12.40
N GLY A 30 -9.91 -11.14 12.97
CA GLY A 30 -10.22 -9.80 13.42
C GLY A 30 -9.20 -9.37 14.48
N GLY A 31 -9.60 -8.48 15.39
CA GLY A 31 -8.74 -8.08 16.51
C GLY A 31 -7.74 -6.98 16.16
N THR A 32 -6.71 -6.82 17.00
CA THR A 32 -5.73 -5.74 16.89
C THR A 32 -4.30 -6.28 16.82
N LEU A 33 -3.53 -5.78 15.87
CA LEU A 33 -2.07 -5.87 15.85
C LEU A 33 -1.53 -4.63 16.58
N ALA A 34 -0.74 -4.85 17.62
CA ALA A 34 -0.17 -3.80 18.45
C ALA A 34 1.36 -3.90 18.53
N GLY A 35 2.01 -2.81 18.89
CA GLY A 35 3.47 -2.69 18.88
C GLY A 35 4.03 -2.88 17.48
N THR A 36 5.07 -3.70 17.34
CA THR A 36 5.72 -3.98 16.06
C THR A 36 5.41 -5.39 15.57
N THR A 37 4.50 -5.51 14.60
CA THR A 37 4.32 -6.77 13.86
C THR A 37 5.36 -6.86 12.75
N THR A 38 6.17 -7.91 12.72
CA THR A 38 7.23 -8.11 11.72
C THR A 38 6.91 -9.30 10.82
N LEU A 39 6.99 -9.14 9.50
CA LEU A 39 6.84 -10.22 8.51
C LEU A 39 8.12 -10.31 7.66
N ASN A 40 8.84 -11.43 7.75
CA ASN A 40 10.08 -11.65 7.01
C ASN A 40 10.13 -13.04 6.35
N ASN A 41 11.02 -13.20 5.37
CA ASN A 41 11.54 -14.48 4.89
C ASN A 41 10.45 -15.50 4.49
N GLY A 42 9.45 -15.04 3.74
CA GLY A 42 8.30 -15.83 3.29
C GLY A 42 7.13 -15.84 4.25
N ALA A 43 7.09 -14.93 5.23
CA ALA A 43 5.98 -14.81 6.17
C ALA A 43 4.66 -14.51 5.44
N ILE A 44 3.59 -15.13 5.94
CA ILE A 44 2.22 -14.92 5.44
C ILE A 44 1.35 -14.40 6.58
N LEU A 45 0.69 -13.26 6.34
CA LEU A 45 -0.38 -12.72 7.16
C LEU A 45 -1.69 -12.82 6.37
N THR A 46 -2.57 -13.73 6.79
CA THR A 46 -3.90 -13.93 6.19
C THR A 46 -4.96 -13.28 7.06
N LEU A 47 -5.74 -12.37 6.50
CA LEU A 47 -6.88 -11.74 7.15
C LEU A 47 -8.17 -12.36 6.61
N SER A 48 -9.02 -12.85 7.51
CA SER A 48 -10.36 -13.34 7.15
C SER A 48 -11.48 -12.45 7.70
N GLY A 49 -11.13 -11.34 8.34
CA GLY A 49 -12.05 -10.33 8.87
C GLY A 49 -11.43 -8.95 8.92
N LYS A 50 -12.02 -8.07 9.74
CA LYS A 50 -11.50 -6.71 9.98
C LYS A 50 -10.49 -6.71 11.12
N THR A 51 -9.23 -6.48 10.79
CA THR A 51 -8.12 -6.35 11.74
C THR A 51 -7.71 -4.89 11.83
N VAL A 52 -7.32 -4.46 13.03
CA VAL A 52 -6.84 -3.10 13.30
C VAL A 52 -5.33 -3.09 13.48
N ASN A 53 -4.65 -2.13 12.86
CA ASN A 53 -3.28 -1.76 13.18
C ASN A 53 -3.20 -0.23 13.34
N ASN A 54 -2.87 0.21 14.55
CA ASN A 54 -2.60 1.61 14.87
C ASN A 54 -1.10 1.89 15.09
N ASP A 55 -0.28 0.84 15.09
CA ASP A 55 1.15 0.90 15.36
C ASP A 55 1.92 0.54 14.08
N THR A 56 2.90 -0.37 14.14
CA THR A 56 3.79 -0.64 13.01
C THR A 56 3.67 -2.07 12.51
N LEU A 57 3.45 -2.23 11.21
CA LEU A 57 3.69 -3.47 10.46
C LEU A 57 4.98 -3.31 9.65
N THR A 58 6.00 -4.13 9.88
CA THR A 58 7.31 -3.98 9.24
C THR A 58 7.77 -5.24 8.50
N ILE A 59 8.37 -5.04 7.33
CA ILE A 59 9.02 -6.05 6.51
C ILE A 59 10.46 -5.58 6.32
N ARG A 60 11.41 -6.42 6.72
CA ARG A 60 12.84 -6.07 6.77
C ARG A 60 13.71 -6.98 5.93
N GLU A 61 13.29 -8.21 5.72
CA GLU A 61 14.08 -9.22 5.02
C GLU A 61 13.19 -10.19 4.24
N GLY A 62 13.65 -10.57 3.04
CA GLY A 62 12.96 -11.50 2.17
C GLY A 62 11.58 -11.02 1.72
N ASP A 63 10.81 -11.94 1.18
CA ASP A 63 9.45 -11.68 0.72
C ASP A 63 8.43 -11.83 1.86
N ALA A 64 7.29 -11.15 1.75
CA ALA A 64 6.16 -11.29 2.66
C ALA A 64 4.83 -11.15 1.90
N LEU A 65 3.79 -11.83 2.40
CA LEU A 65 2.44 -11.77 1.86
C LEU A 65 1.44 -11.31 2.93
N LEU A 66 0.74 -10.21 2.67
CA LEU A 66 -0.49 -9.82 3.36
C LEU A 66 -1.67 -10.11 2.42
N GLN A 67 -2.66 -10.89 2.86
CA GLN A 67 -3.77 -11.25 1.98
C GLN A 67 -5.13 -11.34 2.67
N GLY A 68 -6.18 -11.08 1.88
CA GLY A 68 -7.58 -11.20 2.30
C GLY A 68 -8.06 -10.07 3.21
N GLY A 69 -9.34 -10.12 3.58
CA GLY A 69 -9.93 -9.32 4.64
C GLY A 69 -9.62 -7.81 4.57
N SER A 70 -9.49 -7.20 5.75
CA SER A 70 -9.17 -5.78 5.86
C SER A 70 -8.22 -5.49 7.02
N LEU A 71 -7.22 -4.65 6.75
CA LEU A 71 -6.34 -4.07 7.75
C LEU A 71 -6.58 -2.55 7.78
N THR A 72 -7.11 -2.05 8.88
CA THR A 72 -7.47 -0.62 9.03
C THR A 72 -6.80 -0.01 10.24
N GLY A 73 -6.67 1.32 10.27
CA GLY A 73 -6.20 2.06 11.43
C GLY A 73 -5.25 3.18 11.05
N ASN A 74 -4.65 3.80 12.06
CA ASN A 74 -3.76 4.95 11.90
C ASN A 74 -2.27 4.57 11.92
N GLY A 75 -1.97 3.28 11.84
CA GLY A 75 -0.61 2.75 11.84
C GLY A 75 0.14 3.02 10.55
N SER A 76 1.39 2.56 10.51
CA SER A 76 2.23 2.58 9.31
C SER A 76 2.64 1.17 8.89
N VAL A 77 2.89 1.03 7.59
CA VAL A 77 3.59 -0.13 7.03
C VAL A 77 4.99 0.29 6.62
N GLU A 78 6.01 -0.40 7.13
CA GLU A 78 7.42 -0.13 6.84
C GLU A 78 7.99 -1.25 5.96
N LYS A 79 8.29 -0.97 4.70
CA LYS A 79 8.93 -1.92 3.78
C LYS A 79 10.39 -1.55 3.54
N SER A 80 11.28 -2.44 3.98
CA SER A 80 12.74 -2.36 3.80
C SER A 80 13.30 -3.71 3.33
N GLY A 81 14.61 -3.78 3.07
CA GLY A 81 15.25 -4.95 2.43
C GLY A 81 14.91 -5.08 0.94
N SER A 82 15.68 -5.87 0.21
CA SER A 82 15.56 -6.02 -1.24
C SER A 82 14.33 -6.83 -1.71
N GLY A 83 13.68 -7.57 -0.81
CA GLY A 83 12.54 -8.44 -1.13
C GLY A 83 11.24 -7.69 -1.47
N THR A 84 10.18 -8.45 -1.67
CA THR A 84 8.85 -7.97 -2.06
C THR A 84 7.83 -8.15 -0.95
N LEU A 85 7.14 -7.06 -0.56
CA LEU A 85 5.86 -7.17 0.13
C LEU A 85 4.75 -7.24 -0.92
N THR A 86 3.95 -8.31 -0.89
CA THR A 86 2.73 -8.42 -1.68
C THR A 86 1.52 -8.24 -0.78
N VAL A 87 0.63 -7.32 -1.16
CA VAL A 87 -0.69 -7.12 -0.55
C VAL A 87 -1.72 -7.58 -1.57
N SER A 88 -2.48 -8.63 -1.26
CA SER A 88 -3.39 -9.27 -2.22
C SER A 88 -4.82 -9.36 -1.69
N ASN A 89 -5.82 -8.99 -2.51
CA ASN A 89 -7.23 -9.09 -2.15
C ASN A 89 -7.56 -8.50 -0.76
N THR A 90 -6.95 -7.36 -0.43
CA THR A 90 -7.01 -6.76 0.90
C THR A 90 -7.58 -5.35 0.80
N THR A 91 -8.45 -4.98 1.74
CA THR A 91 -8.74 -3.56 2.01
C THR A 91 -7.75 -3.03 3.04
N LEU A 92 -6.78 -2.24 2.58
CA LEU A 92 -5.73 -1.66 3.42
C LEU A 92 -5.99 -0.17 3.65
N THR A 93 -6.17 0.24 4.89
CA THR A 93 -6.25 1.66 5.26
C THR A 93 -5.27 1.91 6.39
N GLN A 94 -4.21 2.64 6.11
CA GLN A 94 -3.15 2.99 7.04
C GLN A 94 -2.80 4.45 6.85
N LYS A 95 -2.13 5.04 7.83
CA LYS A 95 -1.73 6.45 7.74
C LYS A 95 -0.70 6.66 6.63
N ALA A 96 0.28 5.76 6.55
CA ALA A 96 1.34 5.79 5.55
C ALA A 96 1.86 4.38 5.27
N VAL A 97 2.37 4.20 4.06
CA VAL A 97 3.24 3.08 3.69
C VAL A 97 4.60 3.66 3.33
N ASN A 98 5.60 3.40 4.18
CA ASN A 98 6.97 3.81 3.97
C ASN A 98 7.71 2.72 3.17
N LEU A 99 7.93 2.97 1.89
CA LEU A 99 8.65 2.08 0.98
C LEU A 99 10.11 2.49 0.90
N ASN A 100 10.89 2.04 1.88
CA ASN A 100 12.29 2.40 2.03
C ASN A 100 13.20 1.62 1.06
N GLU A 101 12.94 0.33 0.86
CA GLU A 101 13.72 -0.52 -0.05
C GLU A 101 12.86 -1.62 -0.71
N GLY A 102 13.34 -2.14 -1.85
CA GLY A 102 12.76 -3.28 -2.53
C GLY A 102 11.44 -2.97 -3.24
N THR A 103 10.52 -3.94 -3.24
CA THR A 103 9.27 -3.84 -4.00
C THR A 103 8.04 -3.91 -3.10
N LEU A 104 7.04 -3.09 -3.40
CA LEU A 104 5.67 -3.22 -2.92
C LEU A 104 4.77 -3.58 -4.10
N THR A 105 4.07 -4.72 -4.01
CA THR A 105 3.04 -5.12 -4.97
C THR A 105 1.67 -5.05 -4.31
N LEU A 106 0.78 -4.24 -4.86
CA LEU A 106 -0.63 -4.18 -4.49
C LEU A 106 -1.41 -4.89 -5.60
N ASN A 107 -2.03 -6.02 -5.27
CA ASN A 107 -2.77 -6.87 -6.20
C ASN A 107 -4.22 -7.01 -5.77
N ASP A 108 -5.18 -6.73 -6.66
CA ASP A 108 -6.62 -6.82 -6.41
C ASP A 108 -7.05 -6.20 -5.07
N SER A 109 -6.41 -5.11 -4.67
CA SER A 109 -6.56 -4.52 -3.33
C SER A 109 -7.15 -3.12 -3.40
N THR A 110 -7.95 -2.75 -2.40
CA THR A 110 -8.41 -1.36 -2.22
C THR A 110 -7.57 -0.74 -1.11
N VAL A 111 -6.74 0.24 -1.46
CA VAL A 111 -5.71 0.78 -0.60
C VAL A 111 -5.97 2.27 -0.41
N THR A 112 -5.98 2.73 0.85
CA THR A 112 -6.12 4.15 1.21
C THR A 112 -4.97 4.51 2.14
N THR A 113 -3.96 5.17 1.58
CA THR A 113 -2.72 5.58 2.25
C THR A 113 -1.91 6.42 1.28
N ASP A 114 -1.07 7.30 1.81
CA ASP A 114 0.05 7.82 1.03
C ASP A 114 1.19 6.79 1.04
N VAL A 115 1.87 6.63 -0.11
CA VAL A 115 3.08 5.82 -0.24
C VAL A 115 4.28 6.75 -0.26
N ILE A 116 5.04 6.75 0.83
CA ILE A 116 6.23 7.56 1.03
C ILE A 116 7.43 6.65 0.73
N ALA A 117 8.06 6.83 -0.41
CA ALA A 117 9.04 5.91 -0.93
C ALA A 117 10.45 6.54 -0.98
N GLN A 118 11.44 5.70 -1.26
CA GLN A 118 12.79 6.14 -1.61
C GLN A 118 13.09 5.79 -3.07
N ARG A 119 13.97 6.57 -3.70
CA ARG A 119 14.45 6.26 -5.05
C ARG A 119 15.13 4.89 -5.08
N GLY A 120 14.97 4.18 -6.19
CA GLY A 120 15.46 2.81 -6.34
C GLY A 120 14.49 1.73 -5.84
N THR A 121 13.36 2.11 -5.25
CA THR A 121 12.25 1.20 -4.95
C THR A 121 11.30 1.03 -6.13
N ALA A 122 10.41 0.04 -6.03
CA ALA A 122 9.37 -0.21 -7.01
C ALA A 122 8.01 -0.42 -6.35
N LEU A 123 6.99 0.24 -6.90
CA LEU A 123 5.58 0.06 -6.56
C LEU A 123 4.83 -0.49 -7.76
N LYS A 124 4.12 -1.61 -7.58
CA LYS A 124 3.31 -2.24 -8.63
C LYS A 124 1.85 -2.28 -8.20
N LEU A 125 0.97 -1.73 -9.03
CA LEU A 125 -0.47 -1.82 -8.89
C LEU A 125 -0.98 -2.76 -9.98
N THR A 126 -1.43 -3.95 -9.58
CA THR A 126 -1.82 -5.04 -10.49
C THR A 126 -3.25 -5.50 -10.24
N GLY A 127 -3.78 -6.27 -11.19
CA GLY A 127 -5.17 -6.74 -11.16
C GLY A 127 -6.14 -5.56 -11.17
N SER A 128 -7.15 -5.64 -10.30
CA SER A 128 -8.20 -4.65 -10.09
C SER A 128 -7.88 -3.63 -8.97
N THR A 129 -6.60 -3.46 -8.64
CA THR A 129 -6.18 -2.60 -7.52
C THR A 129 -6.65 -1.15 -7.67
N VAL A 130 -7.13 -0.57 -6.57
CA VAL A 130 -7.41 0.86 -6.44
C VAL A 130 -6.57 1.44 -5.31
N LEU A 131 -5.69 2.39 -5.63
CA LEU A 131 -4.94 3.17 -4.65
C LEU A 131 -5.54 4.57 -4.52
N ASN A 132 -5.87 4.97 -3.30
CA ASN A 132 -6.32 6.31 -2.92
C ASN A 132 -5.25 6.98 -2.06
N GLY A 133 -4.45 7.85 -2.67
CA GLY A 133 -3.33 8.53 -2.00
C GLY A 133 -2.25 8.97 -2.98
N ALA A 134 -1.25 9.67 -2.49
CA ALA A 134 -0.10 10.11 -3.27
C ALA A 134 1.07 9.11 -3.18
N ILE A 135 2.06 9.28 -4.07
CA ILE A 135 3.27 8.46 -4.18
C ILE A 135 4.50 9.38 -4.28
N ASP A 136 5.51 9.26 -3.42
CA ASP A 136 6.68 10.17 -3.41
C ASP A 136 7.98 9.55 -2.83
N PRO A 137 9.09 9.41 -3.57
CA PRO A 137 9.20 9.03 -4.99
C PRO A 137 9.64 7.57 -5.19
N THR A 138 9.16 6.91 -6.24
CA THR A 138 9.53 5.52 -6.64
C THR A 138 9.32 5.31 -8.14
N ASN A 139 9.75 4.16 -8.66
CA ASN A 139 9.24 3.62 -9.92
C ASN A 139 7.84 3.03 -9.71
N VAL A 140 6.94 3.25 -10.67
CA VAL A 140 5.53 2.80 -10.61
C VAL A 140 5.16 2.02 -11.86
N THR A 141 4.57 0.85 -11.66
CA THR A 141 3.88 0.09 -12.71
C THR A 141 2.39 0.07 -12.41
N LEU A 142 1.58 0.55 -13.34
CA LEU A 142 0.12 0.54 -13.27
C LEU A 142 -0.44 -0.36 -14.37
N ALA A 143 -0.88 -1.57 -14.00
CA ALA A 143 -1.49 -2.52 -14.93
C ALA A 143 -2.85 -2.02 -15.45
N SER A 144 -3.34 -2.61 -16.55
CA SER A 144 -4.54 -2.14 -17.26
C SER A 144 -5.82 -2.10 -16.42
N GLY A 145 -5.98 -3.00 -15.45
CA GLY A 145 -7.13 -3.02 -14.54
C GLY A 145 -6.98 -2.12 -13.31
N ALA A 146 -5.81 -1.52 -13.09
CA ALA A 146 -5.52 -0.78 -11.86
C ALA A 146 -5.87 0.71 -11.98
N THR A 147 -6.29 1.29 -10.85
CA THR A 147 -6.62 2.71 -10.71
C THR A 147 -5.78 3.37 -9.63
N TRP A 148 -5.20 4.53 -9.94
CA TRP A 148 -4.55 5.40 -8.97
C TRP A 148 -5.31 6.73 -8.87
N ASN A 149 -5.96 6.94 -7.74
CA ASN A 149 -6.65 8.17 -7.38
C ASN A 149 -5.69 9.08 -6.59
N ILE A 150 -5.29 10.19 -7.18
CA ILE A 150 -4.43 11.21 -6.57
C ILE A 150 -5.33 12.27 -5.92
N PRO A 151 -5.35 12.42 -4.59
CA PRO A 151 -6.18 13.40 -3.92
C PRO A 151 -5.49 14.78 -3.80
N ASP A 152 -6.28 15.85 -3.69
CA ASP A 152 -5.81 17.24 -3.47
C ASP A 152 -5.46 17.57 -2.01
N ASN A 153 -5.52 16.58 -1.12
CA ASN A 153 -5.21 16.69 0.30
C ASN A 153 -4.20 15.62 0.77
N ALA A 154 -3.44 15.02 -0.15
CA ALA A 154 -2.34 14.15 0.21
C ALA A 154 -1.31 14.86 1.10
N THR A 155 -0.64 14.10 1.96
CA THR A 155 0.40 14.60 2.88
C THR A 155 1.77 14.74 2.23
N VAL A 156 1.95 14.10 1.06
CA VAL A 156 3.16 14.18 0.22
C VAL A 156 2.81 14.61 -1.19
N GLN A 157 3.82 14.92 -2.00
CA GLN A 157 3.62 15.22 -3.43
C GLN A 157 3.33 13.93 -4.21
N SER A 158 2.91 14.02 -5.47
CA SER A 158 2.92 12.86 -6.36
C SER A 158 4.11 12.97 -7.30
N VAL A 159 5.20 12.27 -6.99
CA VAL A 159 6.46 12.28 -7.72
C VAL A 159 6.85 10.84 -8.07
N VAL A 160 7.07 10.58 -9.34
CA VAL A 160 7.42 9.25 -9.86
C VAL A 160 8.66 9.36 -10.76
N ASP A 161 9.61 8.44 -10.58
CA ASP A 161 10.80 8.37 -11.42
C ASP A 161 10.43 7.75 -12.77
N ASP A 162 10.19 6.43 -12.82
CA ASP A 162 9.69 5.74 -14.01
C ASP A 162 8.23 5.34 -13.84
N LEU A 163 7.35 5.75 -14.77
CA LEU A 163 5.93 5.38 -14.79
C LEU A 163 5.61 4.53 -16.03
N SER A 164 5.31 3.25 -15.82
CA SER A 164 4.68 2.37 -16.81
C SER A 164 3.17 2.42 -16.62
N HIS A 165 2.44 2.96 -17.60
CA HIS A 165 1.05 3.36 -17.45
C HIS A 165 0.10 2.66 -18.44
N ALA A 166 -0.51 1.55 -18.00
CA ALA A 166 -1.57 0.87 -18.74
C ALA A 166 -2.97 1.06 -18.13
N GLY A 167 -3.05 1.44 -16.84
CA GLY A 167 -4.31 1.61 -16.11
C GLY A 167 -4.89 3.02 -16.12
N GLN A 168 -5.58 3.39 -15.05
CA GLN A 168 -6.28 4.67 -14.90
C GLN A 168 -5.61 5.54 -13.82
N ILE A 169 -5.33 6.81 -14.12
CA ILE A 169 -4.90 7.81 -13.14
C ILE A 169 -5.99 8.87 -13.06
N HIS A 170 -6.52 9.11 -11.86
CA HIS A 170 -7.57 10.10 -11.63
C HIS A 170 -7.11 11.15 -10.62
N PHE A 171 -7.24 12.42 -10.99
CA PHE A 171 -7.07 13.52 -10.05
C PHE A 171 -8.41 13.75 -9.33
N THR A 172 -8.43 13.49 -8.04
CA THR A 172 -9.63 13.55 -7.19
C THR A 172 -9.52 14.71 -6.20
N SER A 173 -10.67 15.24 -5.79
CA SER A 173 -10.71 16.30 -4.78
C SER A 173 -12.05 16.23 -4.06
N THR A 174 -11.98 16.22 -2.73
CA THR A 174 -13.15 16.21 -1.84
C THR A 174 -13.54 17.62 -1.39
N ARG A 175 -12.72 18.63 -1.74
CA ARG A 175 -12.93 20.01 -1.32
C ARG A 175 -14.07 20.66 -2.07
N THR A 176 -14.98 21.28 -1.32
CA THR A 176 -15.90 22.30 -1.80
C THR A 176 -15.23 23.67 -1.68
N GLY A 177 -15.40 24.56 -2.66
CA GLY A 177 -14.85 25.92 -2.62
C GLY A 177 -13.61 26.17 -3.47
N LYS A 178 -12.52 26.69 -2.88
CA LYS A 178 -11.30 27.09 -3.60
C LYS A 178 -10.68 25.88 -4.29
N PHE A 179 -10.44 25.99 -5.60
CA PHE A 179 -9.76 24.96 -6.36
C PHE A 179 -8.29 24.91 -5.93
N VAL A 180 -7.85 23.72 -5.53
CA VAL A 180 -6.44 23.42 -5.25
C VAL A 180 -6.05 22.29 -6.20
N PRO A 181 -5.21 22.54 -7.22
CA PRO A 181 -4.80 21.50 -8.14
C PRO A 181 -3.87 20.51 -7.45
N ALA A 182 -4.11 19.22 -7.63
CA ALA A 182 -3.11 18.19 -7.39
C ALA A 182 -2.18 18.08 -8.60
N THR A 183 -0.90 17.79 -8.35
CA THR A 183 0.13 17.70 -9.40
C THR A 183 0.79 16.33 -9.35
N LEU A 184 0.98 15.70 -10.52
CA LEU A 184 1.83 14.53 -10.71
C LEU A 184 3.08 14.95 -11.49
N LYS A 185 4.25 14.75 -10.90
CA LYS A 185 5.54 14.94 -11.56
C LYS A 185 6.12 13.58 -11.93
N VAL A 186 6.34 13.34 -13.21
CA VAL A 186 6.94 12.10 -13.73
C VAL A 186 8.24 12.43 -14.43
N LYS A 187 9.32 11.72 -14.10
CA LYS A 187 10.60 11.89 -14.81
C LYS A 187 10.58 11.18 -16.16
N ASN A 188 10.18 9.91 -16.20
CA ASN A 188 10.04 9.12 -17.43
C ASN A 188 8.66 8.47 -17.50
N LEU A 189 7.87 8.81 -18.53
CA LEU A 189 6.54 8.24 -18.75
C LEU A 189 6.56 7.28 -19.94
N ASN A 190 6.24 6.02 -19.71
CA ASN A 190 5.99 5.01 -20.73
C ASN A 190 4.50 4.64 -20.75
N GLY A 191 3.76 5.27 -21.66
CA GLY A 191 2.32 5.01 -21.85
C GLY A 191 2.07 3.66 -22.54
N GLN A 192 1.09 2.91 -22.04
CA GLN A 192 0.69 1.58 -22.53
C GLN A 192 -0.84 1.52 -22.65
N ASN A 193 -1.42 2.50 -23.34
CA ASN A 193 -2.88 2.66 -23.52
C ASN A 193 -3.67 2.97 -22.23
N GLY A 194 -3.00 3.45 -21.19
CA GLY A 194 -3.66 3.97 -19.98
C GLY A 194 -4.38 5.30 -20.21
N THR A 195 -5.17 5.73 -19.22
CA THR A 195 -5.91 7.00 -19.23
C THR A 195 -5.54 7.85 -18.02
N ILE A 196 -5.42 9.16 -18.25
CA ILE A 196 -5.25 10.17 -17.19
C ILE A 196 -6.44 11.12 -17.24
N SER A 197 -7.23 11.14 -16.16
CA SER A 197 -8.39 12.03 -16.02
C SER A 197 -8.07 13.19 -15.09
N LEU A 198 -8.10 14.40 -15.65
CA LEU A 198 -7.78 15.64 -14.95
C LEU A 198 -9.04 16.34 -14.45
N ARG A 199 -8.94 17.03 -13.31
CA ARG A 199 -9.96 18.00 -12.87
C ARG A 199 -9.49 19.41 -13.23
N VAL A 200 -10.33 20.15 -13.95
CA VAL A 200 -10.07 21.53 -14.34
C VAL A 200 -11.10 22.46 -13.72
N ARG A 201 -10.68 23.69 -13.39
CA ARG A 201 -11.56 24.81 -13.09
C ARG A 201 -11.16 25.98 -13.99
N PRO A 202 -11.95 26.32 -15.01
CA PRO A 202 -11.73 27.53 -15.79
C PRO A 202 -11.88 28.76 -14.90
N ASP A 203 -11.04 29.77 -15.10
CA ASP A 203 -11.27 31.10 -14.53
C ASP A 203 -12.51 31.71 -15.21
N THR A 204 -13.45 32.19 -14.40
CA THR A 204 -14.67 32.89 -14.86
C THR A 204 -14.46 34.39 -14.85
#